data_AF-A0A7W1H397-F1
#
_entry.id   AF-A0A7W1H397-F1
#
_cell.length_a   1.000
_cell.length_b   1.000
_cell.length_c   1.000
_cell.angle_alpha   90.00
_cell.angle_beta   90.00
_cell.angle_gamma   90.00
#
_symmetry.space_group_name_H-M   'P 1'
#
loop_
_entity.id
_entity.type
_entity.pdbx_description
1 polymer ?
#
loop_
_entity_poly.entity_id
_entity_poly.type
_entity_poly.pdbx_seq_one_letter_code
_entity_poly.pdbx_strand_id
1 'polypeptide(L)'
;MSRIYDEEWLGQRLRILRPAPQGWVRAAQELPSARRSLDEIVARAEADLEFRTALIADLEAALQGEGYEPKPQIVGELRRRFS
;
A
#
# COMPACT_ATOMS: atom_id res chain seq x y z
N MET A 1 30.41 16.58 -15.75
CA MET A 1 30.93 15.25 -15.39
C MET A 1 29.93 14.57 -14.48
N SER A 2 29.07 13.70 -15.02
CA SER A 2 28.16 12.88 -14.20
C SER A 2 29.00 11.79 -13.53
N ARG A 3 29.08 11.77 -12.20
CA ARG A 3 29.71 10.66 -11.48
C ARG A 3 28.81 9.43 -11.65
N ILE A 4 29.34 8.40 -12.30
CA ILE A 4 28.75 7.07 -12.28
C ILE A 4 28.95 6.56 -10.85
N TYR A 5 27.89 6.55 -10.05
CA TYR A 5 27.92 5.96 -8.72
C TYR A 5 27.66 4.46 -8.88
N ASP A 6 28.67 3.64 -8.61
CA ASP A 6 28.51 2.18 -8.59
C ASP A 6 27.90 1.71 -7.25
N GLU A 7 27.39 0.48 -7.24
CA GLU A 7 26.69 -0.12 -6.10
C GLU A 7 27.60 -0.26 -4.87
N GLU A 8 28.90 -0.53 -5.09
CA GLU A 8 29.91 -0.66 -4.05
C GLU A 8 30.16 0.68 -3.33
N TRP A 9 30.31 1.76 -4.09
CA TRP A 9 30.45 3.11 -3.55
C TRP A 9 29.22 3.52 -2.73
N LEU A 10 28.02 3.18 -3.22
CA LEU A 10 26.77 3.45 -2.49
C LEU A 10 26.72 2.65 -1.18
N GLY A 11 27.06 1.37 -1.22
CA GLY A 11 27.09 0.48 -0.06
C GLY A 11 28.02 0.98 1.04
N GLN A 12 29.22 1.43 0.67
CA GLN A 12 30.19 1.98 1.63
C GLN A 12 29.65 3.24 2.33
N ARG A 13 28.89 4.09 1.63
CA ARG A 13 28.26 5.26 2.24
C ARG A 13 27.08 4.91 3.12
N LEU A 14 26.23 3.98 2.68
CA LEU A 14 25.07 3.55 3.47
C LEU A 14 25.49 2.93 4.80
N ARG A 15 26.64 2.24 4.84
CA ARG A 15 27.18 1.62 6.05
C ARG A 15 27.54 2.59 7.18
N ILE A 16 27.78 3.87 6.85
CA ILE A 16 28.13 4.91 7.84
C ILE A 16 26.87 5.46 8.53
N LEU A 17 25.69 5.25 7.94
CA LEU A 17 24.45 5.76 8.48
C LEU A 17 24.00 4.95 9.71
N ARG A 18 23.25 5.61 10.59
CA ARG A 18 22.56 4.91 11.69
C ARG A 18 21.56 3.91 11.09
N PRO A 19 21.35 2.76 11.76
CA PRO A 19 20.36 1.80 11.31
C PRO A 19 18.98 2.45 11.21
N ALA A 20 18.20 2.02 10.21
CA ALA A 20 16.84 2.52 10.03
C ALA A 20 16.00 2.24 11.30
N PRO A 21 15.13 3.17 11.70
CA PRO A 21 14.19 2.93 12.79
C PRO A 21 13.38 1.65 12.52
N GLN A 22 13.26 0.78 13.52
CA GLN A 22 12.56 -0.51 13.34
C GLN A 22 11.11 -0.33 12.87
N GLY A 23 10.42 0.72 13.32
CA GLY A 23 9.06 1.02 12.87
C GLY A 23 8.98 1.26 11.36
N TRP A 24 9.99 1.88 10.76
CA TRP A 24 10.03 2.13 9.31
C TRP A 24 10.30 0.84 8.54
N VAL A 25 11.19 -0.01 9.05
CA VAL A 25 11.49 -1.31 8.44
C VAL A 25 10.24 -2.20 8.45
N ARG A 26 9.51 -2.26 9.57
CA ARG A 26 8.26 -3.03 9.67
C ARG A 26 7.18 -2.50 8.72
N ALA A 27 6.97 -1.18 8.71
CA ALA A 27 6.03 -0.57 7.78
C ALA A 27 6.37 -0.89 6.31
N ALA A 28 7.67 -0.80 5.95
CA ALA A 28 8.12 -1.14 4.60
C ALA A 28 7.91 -2.62 4.24
N GLN A 29 8.03 -3.54 5.20
CA GLN A 29 7.74 -4.97 5.00
C GLN A 29 6.25 -5.25 4.79
N GLU A 30 5.36 -4.45 5.39
CA GLU A 30 3.91 -4.61 5.26
C GLU A 30 3.37 -4.06 3.93
N LEU A 31 4.05 -3.07 3.33
CA LEU A 31 3.62 -2.39 2.10
C LEU A 31 3.31 -3.33 0.92
N PRO A 32 4.13 -4.35 0.57
CA PRO A 32 3.83 -5.24 -0.55
C PRO A 32 2.54 -6.04 -0.34
N SER A 33 2.25 -6.46 0.89
CA SER A 33 1.00 -7.15 1.21
C SER A 33 -0.18 -6.20 1.09
N ALA A 34 -0.10 -5.02 1.70
CA ALA A 34 -1.15 -4.02 1.66
C ALA A 34 -1.49 -3.61 0.22
N ARG A 35 -0.47 -3.46 -0.63
CA ARG A 35 -0.65 -3.10 -2.04
C ARG A 35 -1.36 -4.20 -2.83
N ARG A 36 -1.00 -5.47 -2.62
CA ARG A 36 -1.70 -6.60 -3.26
C ARG A 36 -3.18 -6.64 -2.88
N SER A 37 -3.49 -6.52 -1.58
CA SER A 37 -4.88 -6.51 -1.12
C SER A 37 -5.68 -5.34 -1.71
N LEU A 38 -5.06 -4.17 -1.84
CA LEU A 38 -5.67 -3.01 -2.49
C LEU A 38 -5.96 -3.29 -3.98
N ASP A 39 -4.99 -3.85 -4.71
CA ASP A 39 -5.13 -4.15 -6.13
C ASP A 39 -6.23 -5.22 -6.36
N GLU A 40 -6.35 -6.21 -5.46
CA GLU A 40 -7.43 -7.20 -5.47
C GLU A 40 -8.82 -6.56 -5.28
N ILE A 41 -8.98 -5.67 -4.29
CA ILE A 41 -10.25 -4.96 -4.02
C ILE A 41 -10.65 -4.12 -5.25
N VAL A 42 -9.69 -3.43 -5.86
CA VAL A 42 -9.93 -2.58 -7.03
C VAL A 42 -10.31 -3.41 -8.24
N ALA A 43 -9.58 -4.49 -8.54
CA ALA A 43 -9.90 -5.39 -9.64
C ALA A 43 -11.31 -5.99 -9.48
N ARG A 44 -11.71 -6.31 -8.24
CA ARG A 44 -13.06 -6.79 -7.97
C ARG A 44 -14.11 -5.69 -8.17
N ALA A 45 -13.87 -4.47 -7.70
CA ALA A 45 -14.77 -3.34 -7.93
C ALA A 45 -14.92 -2.97 -9.42
N GLU A 46 -13.90 -3.26 -10.24
CA GLU A 46 -13.98 -3.10 -11.70
C GLU A 46 -14.82 -4.21 -12.36
N ALA A 47 -14.75 -5.44 -11.85
CA ALA A 47 -15.49 -6.58 -12.37
C ALA A 47 -16.95 -6.67 -11.87
N ASP A 48 -17.25 -6.08 -10.70
CA ASP A 48 -18.52 -6.20 -10.00
C ASP A 48 -19.11 -4.82 -9.67
N LEU A 49 -20.14 -4.44 -10.43
CA LEU A 49 -20.83 -3.15 -10.27
C LEU A 49 -21.63 -3.05 -8.98
N GLU A 50 -22.14 -4.17 -8.45
CA GLU A 50 -22.88 -4.18 -7.18
C GLU A 50 -21.90 -3.90 -6.03
N PHE A 51 -20.75 -4.59 -6.04
CA PHE A 51 -19.68 -4.33 -5.08
C PHE A 51 -19.15 -2.91 -5.18
N ARG A 52 -18.95 -2.38 -6.40
CA ARG A 52 -18.54 -0.98 -6.58
C ARG A 52 -19.55 0.00 -6.01
N THR A 53 -20.84 -0.25 -6.23
CA THR A 53 -21.92 0.61 -5.71
C THR A 53 -21.93 0.58 -4.19
N ALA A 54 -21.73 -0.60 -3.58
CA ALA A 54 -21.61 -0.75 -2.14
C ALA A 54 -20.38 -0.01 -1.58
N LEU A 55 -19.21 -0.09 -2.23
CA LEU A 55 -17.99 0.62 -1.81
C LEU A 55 -18.15 2.14 -1.83
N ILE A 56 -18.87 2.69 -2.81
CA ILE A 56 -19.12 4.13 -2.90
C ILE A 56 -20.13 4.57 -1.84
N ALA A 57 -21.14 3.74 -1.54
CA ALA A 57 -22.16 4.04 -0.54
C ALA A 57 -21.63 3.97 0.89
N ASP A 58 -20.93 2.90 1.24
CA ASP A 58 -20.27 2.72 2.53
C ASP A 58 -19.06 1.79 2.39
N LEU A 59 -17.89 2.41 2.23
CA LEU A 59 -16.63 1.72 2.02
C LEU A 59 -16.26 0.77 3.17
N GLU A 60 -16.44 1.18 4.41
CA GLU A 60 -16.00 0.41 5.56
C GLU A 60 -16.93 -0.79 5.79
N ALA A 61 -18.25 -0.58 5.64
CA ALA A 61 -19.22 -1.67 5.71
C ALA A 61 -19.08 -2.67 4.54
N ALA A 62 -18.85 -2.19 3.32
CA ALA A 62 -18.68 -3.04 2.14
C ALA A 62 -17.42 -3.92 2.26
N LEU A 63 -16.31 -3.38 2.76
CA LEU A 63 -15.09 -4.16 3.01
C LEU A 63 -15.31 -5.22 4.09
N GLN A 64 -15.97 -4.87 5.20
CA GLN A 64 -16.27 -5.83 6.28
C GLN A 64 -17.20 -6.95 5.83
N GLY A 65 -18.23 -6.63 5.03
CA GLY A 65 -19.17 -7.62 4.49
C GLY A 65 -18.49 -8.67 3.60
N GLU A 66 -17.41 -8.28 2.93
CA GLU A 66 -16.60 -9.16 2.06
C GLU A 66 -15.41 -9.80 2.79
N GLY A 67 -15.30 -9.61 4.12
CA GLY A 67 -14.25 -10.22 4.94
C GLY A 67 -12.89 -9.52 4.88
N TYR A 68 -12.83 -8.31 4.31
CA TYR A 68 -11.63 -7.48 4.36
C TYR A 68 -11.56 -6.69 5.67
N GLU A 69 -10.38 -6.65 6.27
CA GLU A 69 -10.14 -5.78 7.43
C GLU A 69 -9.94 -4.32 6.95
N PRO A 70 -10.78 -3.36 7.36
CA PRO A 70 -10.72 -1.98 6.89
C PRO A 70 -9.58 -1.21 7.57
N LYS A 71 -8.35 -1.52 7.18
CA LYS A 71 -7.17 -0.82 7.69
C LYS A 71 -7.21 0.66 7.25
N PRO A 72 -6.91 1.63 8.13
CA PRO A 72 -6.99 3.06 7.81
C PRO A 72 -6.24 3.47 6.53
N GLN A 73 -5.10 2.80 6.27
CA GLN A 73 -4.28 3.05 5.08
C GLN A 73 -4.97 2.61 3.77
N ILE A 74 -5.64 1.45 3.79
CA ILE A 74 -6.37 0.89 2.64
C ILE A 74 -7.63 1.71 2.38
N VAL A 75 -8.40 2.01 3.43
CA VAL A 75 -9.60 2.86 3.36
C VAL A 75 -9.26 4.24 2.80
N GLY A 76 -8.19 4.87 3.30
CA GLY A 76 -7.76 6.19 2.81
C GLY A 76 -7.34 6.19 1.33
N GLU A 77 -6.73 5.11 0.85
CA GLU A 77 -6.36 4.98 -0.56
C GLU A 77 -7.57 4.66 -1.45
N LEU A 78 -8.49 3.81 -1.00
CA LEU A 78 -9.74 3.53 -1.72
C LEU A 78 -10.62 4.77 -1.82
N ARG A 79 -10.74 5.58 -0.75
CA ARG A 79 -11.45 6.88 -0.82
C ARG A 79 -10.85 7.83 -1.85
N ARG A 80 -9.52 7.86 -2.00
CA ARG A 80 -8.87 8.68 -3.03
C ARG A 80 -9.18 8.23 -4.46
N ARG A 81 -9.41 6.93 -4.67
CA ARG A 81 -9.67 6.34 -6.00
C ARG A 81 -11.14 6.38 -6.42
N PHE A 82 -12.05 6.32 -5.46
CA PHE A 82 -13.50 6.26 -5.71
C PHE A 82 -14.26 7.55 -5.37
N SER A 83 -13.55 8.61 -4.94
CA SER A 83 -14.07 9.99 -4.91
C SER A 83 -14.07 10.61 -6.30
#